data_AF-A0A4S0QC58-F1
#
_entry.id   AF-A0A4S0QC58-F1
#
_cell.length_a   1.000
_cell.length_b   1.000
_cell.length_c   1.000
_cell.angle_alpha   90.00
_cell.angle_beta   90.00
_cell.angle_gamma   90.00
#
_symmetry.space_group_name_H-M   'P 1'
#
loop_
_entity.id
_entity.type
_entity.pdbx_description
1 polymer ?
#
loop_
_entity_poly.entity_id
_entity_poly.type
_entity_poly.pdbx_seq_one_letter_code
_entity_poly.pdbx_strand_id
1 'polypeptide(L)'
;MTLSGATEAGLTAYGRAVRELQCFIGDPVGSADRAIAEDPGFVMAHVFKGYLFALATEREATLVARACHEAALPLAATAREQAHVAALGHLAWGRWHEAS
;
A
#
# COMPACT_ATOMS: atom_id res chain seq x y z
N MET A 1 -18.07 -2.33 -1.14
CA MET A 1 -17.29 -1.33 -1.90
C MET A 1 -16.19 -2.10 -2.62
N THR A 2 -16.12 -2.03 -3.95
CA THR A 2 -15.09 -2.72 -4.74
C THR A 2 -13.79 -1.92 -4.72
N LEU A 3 -12.65 -2.58 -4.57
CA LEU A 3 -11.32 -1.96 -4.69
C LEU A 3 -10.71 -2.33 -6.05
N SER A 4 -10.01 -1.38 -6.67
CA SER A 4 -9.52 -1.55 -8.03
C SER A 4 -8.47 -2.64 -8.12
N GLY A 5 -8.64 -3.55 -9.08
CA GLY A 5 -7.73 -4.65 -9.37
C GLY A 5 -7.73 -5.79 -8.35
N ALA A 6 -8.63 -5.79 -7.37
CA ALA A 6 -8.71 -6.84 -6.36
C ALA A 6 -9.70 -7.96 -6.75
N THR A 7 -9.30 -9.21 -6.53
CA THR A 7 -10.17 -10.39 -6.47
C THR A 7 -10.46 -10.74 -5.00
N GLU A 8 -11.27 -11.77 -4.78
CA GLU A 8 -11.59 -12.24 -3.42
C GLU A 8 -10.34 -12.72 -2.65
N ALA A 9 -9.37 -13.31 -3.36
CA ALA A 9 -8.13 -13.79 -2.77
C ALA A 9 -7.27 -12.65 -2.23
N GLY A 10 -7.00 -11.63 -3.07
CA GLY A 10 -6.25 -10.45 -2.62
C GLY A 10 -7.01 -9.63 -1.58
N LEU A 11 -8.34 -9.50 -1.69
CA LEU A 11 -9.16 -8.83 -0.65
C LEU A 11 -9.04 -9.54 0.71
N THR A 12 -9.01 -10.87 0.72
CA THR A 12 -8.86 -11.64 1.96
C THR A 12 -7.49 -11.41 2.60
N ALA A 13 -6.41 -11.48 1.81
CA ALA A 13 -5.05 -11.22 2.29
C ALA A 13 -4.86 -9.76 2.74
N TYR A 14 -5.41 -8.80 1.99
CA TYR A 14 -5.39 -7.37 2.34
C TYR A 14 -6.16 -7.09 3.63
N GLY A 15 -7.37 -7.65 3.79
CA GLY A 15 -8.14 -7.51 5.01
C GLY A 15 -7.42 -8.04 6.24
N ARG A 16 -6.67 -9.15 6.09
CA ARG A 16 -5.78 -9.67 7.12
C ARG A 16 -4.66 -8.68 7.44
N ALA A 17 -3.97 -8.16 6.43
CA ALA A 17 -2.88 -7.19 6.60
C ALA A 17 -3.33 -5.93 7.38
N VAL A 18 -4.51 -5.39 7.03
CA VAL A 18 -5.11 -4.24 7.72
C VAL A 18 -5.39 -4.58 9.19
N ARG A 19 -5.97 -5.75 9.47
CA ARG A 19 -6.25 -6.18 10.85
C ARG A 19 -4.98 -6.39 11.67
N GLU A 20 -3.95 -6.97 11.06
CA GLU A 20 -2.65 -7.17 11.69
C GLU A 20 -2.01 -5.84 12.12
N LEU A 21 -2.03 -4.82 11.26
CA LEU A 21 -1.59 -3.47 11.62
C LEU A 21 -2.46 -2.87 12.73
N GLN A 22 -3.78 -2.91 12.60
CA GLN A 22 -4.70 -2.27 13.55
C GLN A 22 -4.63 -2.88 14.95
N CYS A 23 -4.34 -4.18 15.05
CA CYS A 23 -4.24 -4.89 16.32
C CYS A 23 -2.78 -5.03 16.81
N PHE A 24 -1.79 -4.58 16.03
CA PHE A 24 -0.36 -4.79 16.30
C PHE A 24 0.00 -6.28 16.53
N ILE A 25 -0.47 -7.15 15.63
CA ILE A 25 -0.22 -8.59 15.67
C ILE A 25 0.27 -9.11 14.31
N GLY A 26 0.91 -10.28 14.31
CA GLY A 26 1.23 -11.00 13.08
C GLY A 26 2.29 -10.30 12.22
N ASP A 27 2.13 -10.43 10.89
CA ASP A 27 3.04 -9.87 9.87
C ASP A 27 2.23 -9.13 8.79
N PRO A 28 1.88 -7.86 9.02
CA PRO A 28 1.09 -7.08 8.06
C PRO A 28 1.82 -6.87 6.72
N VAL A 29 3.16 -6.91 6.69
CA VAL A 29 3.94 -6.79 5.45
C VAL A 29 3.79 -8.07 4.62
N GLY A 30 4.00 -9.24 5.22
CA GLY A 30 3.84 -10.52 4.56
C GLY A 30 2.41 -10.74 4.02
N SER A 31 1.39 -10.32 4.78
CA SER A 31 0.00 -10.37 4.31
C SER A 31 -0.27 -9.41 3.14
N ALA A 32 0.32 -8.21 3.15
CA ALA A 32 0.22 -7.27 2.02
C ALA A 32 0.96 -7.79 0.77
N ASP A 33 2.14 -8.40 0.94
CA ASP A 33 2.88 -9.06 -0.14
C ASP A 33 2.06 -10.18 -0.77
N ARG A 34 1.36 -10.97 0.04
CA ARG A 34 0.44 -11.99 -0.47
C ARG A 34 -0.70 -11.37 -1.27
N ALA A 35 -1.30 -10.27 -0.79
CA ALA A 35 -2.36 -9.60 -1.53
C ALA A 35 -1.88 -9.10 -2.91
N ILE A 36 -0.67 -8.55 -2.99
CA ILE A 36 -0.04 -8.12 -4.24
C ILE A 36 0.28 -9.33 -5.15
N ALA A 37 0.73 -10.46 -4.58
CA ALA A 37 1.05 -11.64 -5.35
C ALA A 37 -0.19 -12.29 -5.98
N GLU A 38 -1.31 -12.35 -5.26
CA GLU A 38 -2.59 -12.84 -5.78
C GLU A 38 -3.15 -11.87 -6.84
N ASP A 39 -3.08 -10.56 -6.57
CA ASP A 39 -3.63 -9.52 -7.42
C ASP A 39 -2.61 -8.40 -7.70
N PRO A 40 -1.72 -8.55 -8.70
CA PRO A 40 -0.69 -7.54 -9.00
C PRO A 40 -1.24 -6.16 -9.36
N GLY A 41 -2.48 -6.11 -9.85
CA GLY A 41 -3.20 -4.87 -10.17
C GLY A 41 -3.92 -4.22 -8.98
N PHE A 42 -3.83 -4.78 -7.76
CA PHE A 42 -4.56 -4.29 -6.60
C PHE A 42 -3.92 -3.04 -6.00
N VAL A 43 -4.44 -1.87 -6.39
CA VAL A 43 -3.91 -0.55 -6.05
C VAL A 43 -3.68 -0.37 -4.54
N MET A 44 -4.71 -0.66 -3.72
CA MET A 44 -4.60 -0.42 -2.28
C MET A 44 -3.64 -1.37 -1.56
N ALA A 45 -3.34 -2.55 -2.11
CA ALA A 45 -2.34 -3.44 -1.53
C ALA A 45 -0.93 -2.86 -1.65
N HIS A 46 -0.57 -2.32 -2.82
CA HIS A 46 0.68 -1.58 -3.03
C HIS A 46 0.75 -0.35 -2.14
N VAL A 47 -0.31 0.46 -2.10
CA VAL A 47 -0.38 1.67 -1.27
C VAL A 47 -0.18 1.33 0.21
N PHE A 48 -0.89 0.32 0.71
CA PHE A 48 -0.84 -0.06 2.12
C PHE A 48 0.54 -0.55 2.53
N LYS A 49 1.16 -1.44 1.72
CA LYS A 49 2.56 -1.84 1.93
C LYS A 49 3.47 -0.62 1.93
N GLY A 50 3.30 0.28 0.97
CA GLY A 50 4.06 1.53 0.90
C GLY A 50 3.96 2.36 2.18
N TYR A 51 2.77 2.51 2.76
CA TYR A 51 2.58 3.23 4.02
C TYR A 51 3.29 2.56 5.21
N LEU A 52 3.24 1.24 5.32
CA LEU A 52 3.95 0.52 6.39
C LEU A 52 5.45 0.87 6.41
N PHE A 53 6.08 0.93 5.23
CA PHE A 53 7.49 1.27 5.11
C PHE A 53 7.76 2.78 5.17
N ALA A 54 6.88 3.62 4.62
CA ALA A 54 7.04 5.07 4.66
C ALA A 54 7.06 5.59 6.10
N LEU A 55 6.25 5.02 6.99
CA LEU A 55 6.16 5.42 8.40
C LEU A 55 7.36 4.99 9.25
N ALA A 56 8.21 4.08 8.77
CA ALA A 56 9.41 3.66 9.50
C ALA A 56 10.53 4.71 9.49
N THR A 57 10.48 5.70 8.58
CA THR A 57 11.45 6.81 8.44
C THR A 57 12.93 6.43 8.18
N GLU A 58 13.25 5.14 8.12
CA GLU A 58 14.57 4.63 7.75
C GLU A 58 14.80 4.74 6.24
N ARG A 59 16.06 4.98 5.83
CA ARG A 59 16.41 5.17 4.42
C ARG A 59 16.10 3.94 3.56
N GLU A 60 16.37 2.74 4.07
CA GLU A 60 16.11 1.49 3.36
C GLU A 60 14.61 1.24 3.20
N ALA A 61 13.83 1.47 4.27
CA ALA A 61 12.38 1.40 4.21
C ALA A 61 11.78 2.39 3.20
N THR A 62 12.36 3.60 3.10
CA THR A 62 11.95 4.61 2.12
C THR A 62 12.09 4.09 0.67
N LEU A 63 13.10 3.28 0.36
CA LEU A 63 13.24 2.68 -0.97
C LEU A 63 12.09 1.72 -1.29
N VAL A 64 11.63 0.95 -0.30
CA VAL A 64 10.47 0.06 -0.46
C VAL A 64 9.19 0.88 -0.66
N ALA A 65 9.00 1.96 0.08
CA ALA A 65 7.85 2.86 -0.10
C ALA A 65 7.81 3.47 -1.51
N ARG A 66 8.96 3.89 -2.05
CA ARG A 66 9.09 4.37 -3.43
C ARG A 66 8.73 3.32 -4.46
N ALA A 67 9.24 2.10 -4.30
CA ALA A 67 8.93 0.99 -5.19
C ALA A 67 7.42 0.67 -5.20
N CYS A 68 6.77 0.71 -4.04
CA CYS A 68 5.33 0.52 -3.93
C CYS A 68 4.54 1.64 -4.63
N HIS A 69 4.96 2.90 -4.47
CA HIS A 69 4.38 4.03 -5.18
C HIS A 69 4.52 3.87 -6.71
N GLU A 70 5.72 3.54 -7.18
CA GLU A 70 6.02 3.33 -8.60
C GLU A 70 5.19 2.18 -9.20
N ALA A 71 5.00 1.10 -8.45
CA ALA A 71 4.15 -0.02 -8.86
C ALA A 71 2.66 0.36 -8.95
N ALA A 72 2.19 1.28 -8.09
CA ALA A 72 0.80 1.72 -8.07
C ALA A 72 0.47 2.78 -9.13
N LEU A 73 1.44 3.60 -9.54
CA LEU A 73 1.25 4.71 -10.51
C LEU A 73 0.54 4.32 -11.82
N PRO A 74 0.87 3.21 -12.51
CA PRO A 74 0.26 2.88 -13.80
C PRO A 74 -1.10 2.16 -13.67
N LEU A 75 -1.53 1.81 -12.45
CA LEU A 75 -2.72 1.00 -12.24
C LEU A 75 -4.01 1.82 -12.40
N ALA A 76 -5.04 1.20 -12.98
CA ALA A 76 -6.36 1.81 -13.03
C ALA A 76 -6.92 1.96 -11.61
N ALA A 77 -7.19 3.20 -11.19
CA ALA A 77 -7.57 3.53 -9.83
C ALA A 77 -8.76 4.49 -9.82
N THR A 78 -9.63 4.36 -8.82
CA THR A 78 -10.67 5.35 -8.52
C THR A 78 -10.04 6.66 -8.04
N ALA A 79 -10.79 7.77 -8.05
CA ALA A 79 -10.30 9.06 -7.55
C ALA A 79 -9.79 8.99 -6.10
N ARG A 80 -10.45 8.19 -5.24
CA ARG A 80 -10.00 7.98 -3.85
C ARG A 80 -8.65 7.25 -3.79
N GLU A 81 -8.50 6.19 -4.59
CA GLU A 81 -7.26 5.42 -4.63
C GLU A 81 -6.11 6.26 -5.21
N GLN A 82 -6.38 7.10 -6.22
CA GLN A 82 -5.41 8.05 -6.76
C GLN A 82 -4.90 9.04 -5.70
N ALA A 83 -5.79 9.55 -4.83
CA ALA A 83 -5.38 10.41 -3.72
C ALA A 83 -4.43 9.68 -2.76
N HIS A 84 -4.69 8.40 -2.46
CA HIS A 84 -3.77 7.60 -1.66
C HIS A 84 -2.42 7.34 -2.34
N VAL A 85 -2.41 7.07 -3.64
CA VAL A 85 -1.17 6.92 -4.42
C VAL A 85 -0.36 8.23 -4.36
N ALA A 86 -0.99 9.39 -4.58
CA ALA A 86 -0.33 10.68 -4.47
C ALA A 86 0.25 10.92 -3.07
N ALA A 87 -0.54 10.69 -2.01
CA ALA A 87 -0.09 10.83 -0.64
C ALA A 87 1.11 9.91 -0.32
N LEU A 88 1.07 8.64 -0.77
CA LEU A 88 2.23 7.74 -0.64
C LEU A 88 3.46 8.31 -1.35
N GLY A 89 3.30 8.87 -2.54
CA GLY A 89 4.37 9.55 -3.26
C GLY A 89 5.01 10.67 -2.44
N HIS A 90 4.21 11.53 -1.81
CA HIS A 90 4.73 12.58 -0.92
C HIS A 90 5.51 12.00 0.26
N LEU A 91 4.96 10.98 0.94
CA LEU A 91 5.63 10.32 2.07
C LEU A 91 6.96 9.64 1.66
N ALA A 92 6.98 8.93 0.53
CA ALA A 92 8.15 8.22 0.02
C ALA A 92 9.32 9.16 -0.37
N TRP A 93 9.03 10.45 -0.52
CA TRP A 93 10.01 11.51 -0.78
C TRP A 93 10.22 12.46 0.41
N GLY A 94 9.69 12.12 1.59
CA GLY A 94 9.85 12.90 2.81
C GLY A 94 9.08 14.23 2.81
N ARG A 95 8.10 14.41 1.92
CA ARG A 95 7.25 15.60 1.82
C ARG A 95 5.99 15.45 2.67
N TRP A 96 6.18 15.19 3.96
CA TRP A 96 5.10 14.83 4.90
C TRP A 96 3.93 15.81 4.95
N HIS A 97 4.22 17.12 4.84
CA HIS A 97 3.20 18.17 4.86
C HIS A 97 2.34 18.22 3.59
N GLU A 98 2.78 17.58 2.51
CA GLU A 98 2.05 17.51 1.24
C GLU A 98 1.24 16.22 1.11
N ALA A 99 1.33 15.30 2.07
CA ALA A 99 0.61 14.03 2.06
C ALA A 99 -0.79 14.18 2.69
N SER A 100 -1.72 14.84 1.99
CA SER A 100 -3.10 15.07 2.43
C SER A 100 -4.16 14.78 1.38
#